data_AF-Q4DK91-F1
#
_entry.id   AF-Q4DK91-F1
#
_cell.length_a   1.000
_cell.length_b   1.000
_cell.length_c   1.000
_cell.angle_alpha   90.00
_cell.angle_beta   90.00
_cell.angle_gamma   90.00
#
_symmetry.space_group_name_H-M   'P 1'
#
loop_
_entity.id
_entity.type
_entity.pdbx_description
1 polymer ?
#
loop_
_entity_poly.entity_id
_entity_poly.type
_entity_poly.pdbx_seq_one_letter_code
_entity_poly.pdbx_strand_id
1 'polypeptide(L)'
;MASRGMLGAVCLFGGLTMTGVALAGSRWRRISTRRAQLNNEYASILAELRSLNDARLKEAEDLRQKKQENALLHETVTTLWADRLARYVQTNKELHSFLKALPEALGALKGLTSHYRYMATEMAKFLAFDVSCIKVHNFALLLEHGENVGIPRVIETIRQLLIAEPLVQVVCDSVINIPADVSSPRSIGECSSSFVFCMEELDQAIEAAVLRYVDFQSDHGTKAPNAICDGVRKLTSEAKLNTFSKGDIIMQKEQRALRDLLLRDRRQLHTTEDLRSALKYVETVSDELCYENAKDGGLKASVSGDTAVKVAREQLLLWRKSAAVFLVQQQAKEVLGAYQLLLAETLTKTNSG
;
A
#
# COMPACT_ATOMS: atom_id res chain seq x y z
N MET A 1 66.48 111.07 -11.89
CA MET A 1 65.67 110.70 -10.71
C MET A 1 65.14 109.30 -10.94
N ALA A 2 65.46 108.36 -10.05
CA ALA A 2 65.10 106.96 -10.19
C ALA A 2 63.64 106.71 -9.77
N SER A 3 62.90 105.94 -10.57
CA SER A 3 61.92 104.98 -10.04
C SER A 3 61.73 103.81 -11.02
N ARG A 4 62.12 102.63 -10.53
CA ARG A 4 61.64 101.32 -10.99
C ARG A 4 60.22 101.14 -10.43
N GLY A 5 59.28 100.63 -11.23
CA GLY A 5 57.92 100.36 -10.76
C GLY A 5 57.09 99.52 -11.73
N MET A 6 57.17 98.20 -11.54
CA MET A 6 56.16 97.15 -11.72
C MET A 6 55.42 96.94 -13.06
N LEU A 7 55.66 95.74 -13.61
CA LEU A 7 54.68 94.84 -14.23
C LEU A 7 53.24 95.05 -13.71
N GLY A 8 52.39 95.65 -14.55
CA GLY A 8 50.99 95.92 -14.27
C GLY A 8 50.06 95.08 -15.15
N ALA A 9 49.51 94.04 -14.53
CA ALA A 9 48.12 93.58 -14.67
C ALA A 9 47.64 93.00 -16.02
N VAL A 10 48.05 91.76 -16.30
CA VAL A 10 47.10 90.74 -16.76
C VAL A 10 46.20 90.41 -15.58
N CYS A 11 44.96 90.91 -15.56
CA CYS A 11 43.79 90.37 -14.82
C CYS A 11 42.62 91.39 -14.74
N LEU A 12 41.92 91.69 -15.84
CA LEU A 12 40.61 92.38 -15.78
C LEU A 12 39.59 91.88 -16.83
N PHE A 13 39.60 90.59 -17.18
CA PHE A 13 38.50 89.92 -17.90
C PHE A 13 37.79 88.86 -17.01
N GLY A 14 37.52 89.21 -15.75
CA GLY A 14 36.92 88.29 -14.76
C GLY A 14 35.52 88.68 -14.23
N GLY A 15 34.89 89.76 -14.71
CA GLY A 15 33.75 90.36 -14.01
C GLY A 15 32.33 90.02 -14.51
N LEU A 16 32.14 89.61 -15.77
CA LEU A 16 30.79 89.57 -16.37
C LEU A 16 30.29 88.18 -16.83
N THR A 17 31.04 87.10 -16.63
CA THR A 17 30.61 85.75 -17.04
C THR A 17 29.83 84.98 -15.96
N MET A 18 29.80 85.43 -14.72
CA MET A 18 29.20 84.66 -13.61
C MET A 18 27.66 84.74 -13.55
N THR A 19 27.04 85.84 -13.97
CA THR A 19 25.57 86.01 -13.90
C THR A 19 24.84 85.24 -15.01
N GLY A 20 25.43 85.12 -16.20
CA GLY A 20 24.90 84.31 -17.30
C GLY A 20 24.88 82.80 -16.99
N VAL A 21 25.92 82.30 -16.31
CA VAL A 21 26.04 80.88 -15.92
C VAL A 21 24.99 80.50 -14.87
N ALA A 22 24.64 81.39 -13.94
CA ALA A 22 23.65 81.12 -12.90
C ALA A 22 22.21 80.98 -13.48
N LEU A 23 21.80 81.86 -14.39
CA LEU A 23 20.48 81.79 -15.04
C LEU A 23 20.37 80.62 -16.03
N ALA A 24 21.45 80.32 -16.77
CA ALA A 24 21.50 79.13 -17.61
C ALA A 24 21.43 77.84 -16.77
N GLY A 25 22.13 77.82 -15.62
CA GLY A 25 22.11 76.70 -14.68
C GLY A 25 20.73 76.45 -14.04
N SER A 26 20.00 77.51 -13.66
CA SER A 26 18.65 77.35 -13.06
C SER A 26 17.61 76.90 -14.10
N ARG A 27 17.65 77.45 -15.32
CA ARG A 27 16.81 77.00 -16.44
C ARG A 27 17.13 75.56 -16.82
N TRP A 28 18.41 75.19 -16.90
CA TRP A 28 18.84 73.83 -17.16
C TRP A 28 18.37 72.86 -16.08
N ARG A 29 18.53 73.20 -14.79
CA ARG A 29 18.01 72.40 -13.67
C ARG A 29 16.50 72.21 -13.74
N ARG A 30 15.74 73.27 -14.05
CA ARG A 30 14.27 73.17 -14.18
C ARG A 30 13.85 72.31 -15.36
N ILE A 31 14.55 72.39 -16.49
CA ILE A 31 14.30 71.53 -17.66
C ILE A 31 14.72 70.08 -17.35
N SER A 32 15.84 69.86 -16.67
CA SER A 32 16.33 68.54 -16.31
C SER A 32 15.41 67.85 -15.31
N THR A 33 14.90 68.58 -14.31
CA THR A 33 13.90 68.02 -13.37
C THR A 33 12.58 67.73 -14.07
N ARG A 34 12.11 68.60 -14.98
CA ARG A 34 10.88 68.32 -15.74
C ARG A 34 11.04 67.14 -16.70
N ARG A 35 12.19 67.00 -17.36
CA ARG A 35 12.51 65.80 -18.17
C ARG A 35 12.57 64.54 -17.30
N ALA A 36 13.17 64.61 -16.11
CA ALA A 36 13.20 63.49 -15.19
C ALA A 36 11.78 63.09 -14.72
N GLN A 37 10.91 64.07 -14.41
CA GLN A 37 9.51 63.82 -14.07
C GLN A 37 8.74 63.16 -15.23
N LEU A 38 8.84 63.72 -16.45
CA LEU A 38 8.18 63.15 -17.61
C LEU A 38 8.70 61.73 -17.91
N ASN A 39 10.01 61.49 -17.81
CA ASN A 39 10.57 60.15 -17.98
C ASN A 39 10.03 59.16 -16.94
N ASN A 40 9.83 59.60 -15.69
CA ASN A 40 9.22 58.78 -14.65
C ASN A 40 7.73 58.51 -14.93
N GLU A 41 6.96 59.52 -15.37
CA GLU A 41 5.55 59.37 -15.78
C GLU A 41 5.42 58.42 -16.99
N TYR A 42 6.31 58.55 -17.98
CA TYR A 42 6.36 57.62 -19.10
C TYR A 42 6.74 56.20 -18.66
N ALA A 43 7.69 56.06 -17.74
CA ALA A 43 8.08 54.77 -17.20
C ALA A 43 6.93 54.11 -16.40
N SER A 44 6.16 54.88 -15.62
CA SER A 44 5.03 54.36 -14.86
C SER A 44 3.88 53.93 -15.79
N ILE A 45 3.53 54.74 -16.80
CA ILE A 45 2.49 54.37 -17.78
C ILE A 45 2.91 53.12 -18.57
N LEU A 46 4.18 53.02 -18.98
CA LEU A 46 4.67 51.82 -19.66
C LEU A 46 4.64 50.59 -18.74
N ALA A 47 4.88 50.74 -17.44
CA ALA A 47 4.77 49.65 -16.47
C ALA A 47 3.32 49.20 -16.28
N GLU A 48 2.36 50.14 -16.19
CA GLU A 48 0.93 49.83 -16.11
C GLU A 48 0.39 49.18 -17.40
N LEU A 49 0.81 49.66 -18.57
CA LEU A 49 0.42 49.05 -19.84
C LEU A 49 0.97 47.64 -19.98
N ARG A 50 2.20 47.39 -19.50
CA ARG A 50 2.78 46.04 -19.45
C ARG A 50 2.00 45.16 -18.48
N SER A 51 1.69 45.62 -17.28
CA SER A 51 0.95 44.82 -16.30
C SER A 51 -0.47 44.49 -16.77
N LEU A 52 -1.15 45.41 -17.45
CA LEU A 52 -2.47 45.16 -18.07
C LEU A 52 -2.38 44.17 -19.23
N ASN A 53 -1.35 44.26 -20.08
CA ASN A 53 -1.14 43.29 -21.15
C ASN A 53 -0.80 41.91 -20.58
N ASP A 54 0.04 41.83 -19.56
CA ASP A 54 0.38 40.58 -18.88
C ASP A 54 -0.86 39.96 -18.21
N ALA A 55 -1.73 40.78 -17.59
CA ALA A 55 -2.99 40.31 -17.02
C ALA A 55 -3.95 39.75 -18.09
N ARG A 56 -4.10 40.45 -19.23
CA ARG A 56 -4.93 39.98 -20.35
C ARG A 56 -4.39 38.69 -20.97
N LEU A 57 -3.07 38.57 -21.09
CA LEU A 57 -2.43 37.35 -21.59
C LEU A 57 -2.71 36.18 -20.64
N LYS A 58 -2.54 36.39 -19.33
CA LYS A 58 -2.87 35.39 -18.31
C LYS A 58 -4.34 34.98 -18.34
N GLU A 59 -5.27 35.93 -18.39
CA GLU A 59 -6.71 35.64 -18.49
C GLU A 59 -7.04 34.85 -19.78
N ALA A 60 -6.41 35.18 -20.90
CA ALA A 60 -6.61 34.45 -22.15
C ALA A 60 -6.03 33.02 -22.09
N GLU A 61 -4.91 32.82 -21.42
CA GLU A 61 -4.31 31.50 -21.15
C GLU A 61 -5.20 30.67 -20.21
N ASP A 62 -5.67 31.26 -19.11
CA ASP A 62 -6.59 30.62 -18.16
C ASP A 62 -7.90 30.20 -18.85
N LEU A 63 -8.46 31.06 -19.71
CA LEU A 63 -9.65 30.73 -20.49
C LEU A 63 -9.41 29.59 -21.48
N ARG A 64 -8.23 29.50 -22.09
CA ARG A 64 -7.87 28.38 -22.97
C ARG A 64 -7.72 27.08 -22.17
N GLN A 65 -7.07 27.12 -21.01
CA GLN A 65 -6.94 25.97 -20.12
C GLN A 65 -8.32 25.48 -19.65
N LYS A 66 -9.18 26.38 -19.14
CA LYS A 66 -10.54 26.03 -18.72
C LYS A 66 -11.39 25.43 -19.84
N LYS A 67 -11.23 25.91 -21.08
CA LYS A 67 -11.92 25.32 -22.25
C LYS A 67 -11.43 23.89 -22.54
N GLN A 68 -10.12 23.64 -22.43
CA GLN A 68 -9.56 22.30 -22.59
C GLN A 68 -10.02 21.36 -21.47
N GLU A 69 -10.00 21.82 -20.22
CA GLU A 69 -10.50 21.06 -19.07
C GLU A 69 -11.98 20.72 -19.21
N ASN A 70 -12.82 21.68 -19.60
CA ASN A 70 -14.24 21.43 -19.84
C ASN A 70 -14.48 20.45 -21.00
N ALA A 71 -13.68 20.50 -22.06
CA ALA A 71 -13.78 19.54 -23.17
C ALA A 71 -13.46 18.11 -22.70
N LEU A 72 -12.37 17.94 -21.94
CA LEU A 72 -11.99 16.66 -21.35
C LEU A 72 -13.05 16.16 -20.35
N LEU A 73 -13.63 17.06 -19.56
CA LEU A 73 -14.71 16.71 -18.63
C LEU A 73 -15.96 16.24 -19.39
N HIS A 74 -16.34 16.92 -20.47
CA HIS A 74 -17.46 16.46 -21.30
C HIS A 74 -17.18 15.10 -21.96
N GLU A 75 -15.97 14.87 -22.47
CA GLU A 75 -15.57 13.59 -23.05
C GLU A 75 -15.64 12.46 -22.01
N THR A 76 -15.06 12.67 -20.81
CA THR A 76 -15.13 11.69 -19.72
C THR A 76 -16.56 11.41 -19.24
N VAL A 77 -17.41 12.43 -19.16
CA VAL A 77 -18.83 12.24 -18.83
C VAL A 77 -19.53 11.41 -19.91
N THR A 78 -19.34 11.71 -21.20
CA THR A 78 -19.97 10.95 -22.29
C THR A 78 -19.54 9.49 -22.32
N THR A 79 -18.25 9.21 -22.08
CA THR A 79 -17.73 7.84 -22.03
C THR A 79 -18.27 7.06 -20.83
N LEU A 80 -18.32 7.68 -19.64
CA LEU A 80 -18.90 7.05 -18.45
C LEU A 80 -20.39 6.74 -18.63
N TRP A 81 -21.15 7.65 -19.24
CA TRP A 81 -22.56 7.41 -19.54
C TRP A 81 -22.77 6.32 -20.57
N ALA A 82 -21.95 6.28 -21.64
CA ALA A 82 -22.01 5.23 -22.66
C ALA A 82 -21.71 3.84 -22.08
N ASP A 83 -20.67 3.73 -21.26
CA ASP A 83 -20.32 2.48 -20.57
C ASP A 83 -21.43 2.04 -19.60
N ARG A 84 -21.97 2.97 -18.81
CA ARG A 84 -23.08 2.67 -17.89
C ARG A 84 -24.33 2.20 -18.64
N LEU A 85 -24.66 2.81 -19.78
CA LEU A 85 -25.77 2.38 -20.64
C LEU A 85 -25.53 1.00 -21.24
N ALA A 86 -24.31 0.71 -21.71
CA ALA A 86 -23.94 -0.61 -22.24
C ALA A 86 -24.09 -1.70 -21.17
N ARG A 87 -23.66 -1.43 -19.93
CA ARG A 87 -23.87 -2.33 -18.79
C ARG A 87 -25.35 -2.59 -18.51
N TYR A 88 -26.20 -1.56 -18.50
CA TYR A 88 -27.65 -1.75 -18.32
C TYR A 88 -28.30 -2.55 -19.45
N VAL A 89 -27.87 -2.35 -20.70
CA VAL A 89 -28.34 -3.15 -21.85
C VAL A 89 -27.94 -4.61 -21.68
N GLN A 90 -26.71 -4.88 -21.22
CA GLN A 90 -26.23 -6.23 -20.96
C GLN A 90 -26.98 -6.90 -19.81
N THR A 91 -27.18 -6.21 -18.68
CA THR A 91 -27.97 -6.76 -17.57
C THR A 91 -29.41 -7.07 -17.99
N ASN A 92 -30.01 -6.24 -18.85
CA ASN A 92 -31.35 -6.50 -19.37
C ASN A 92 -31.39 -7.74 -20.28
N LYS A 93 -30.36 -7.97 -21.10
CA LYS A 93 -30.23 -9.20 -21.92
C LYS A 93 -30.08 -10.44 -21.03
N GLU A 94 -29.25 -10.35 -20.00
CA GLU A 94 -29.05 -11.44 -19.03
C GLU A 94 -30.36 -11.75 -18.29
N LEU A 95 -31.05 -10.73 -17.78
CA LEU A 95 -32.35 -10.89 -17.11
C LEU A 95 -33.38 -11.54 -18.04
N HIS A 96 -33.41 -11.13 -19.32
CA HIS A 96 -34.27 -11.76 -20.30
C HIS A 96 -33.89 -13.23 -20.58
N SER A 97 -32.59 -13.55 -20.59
CA SER A 97 -32.13 -14.94 -20.73
C SER A 97 -32.53 -15.81 -19.53
N PHE A 98 -32.49 -15.27 -18.31
CA PHE A 98 -32.98 -15.95 -17.12
C PHE A 98 -34.49 -16.18 -17.18
N LEU A 99 -35.26 -15.17 -17.59
CA LEU A 99 -36.71 -15.32 -17.79
C LEU A 99 -37.04 -16.38 -18.86
N LYS A 100 -36.24 -16.46 -19.93
CA LYS A 100 -36.39 -17.48 -20.97
C LYS A 100 -36.05 -18.90 -20.47
N ALA A 101 -35.08 -19.03 -19.57
CA ALA A 101 -34.69 -20.31 -18.96
C ALA A 101 -35.62 -20.74 -17.80
N LEU A 102 -36.40 -19.81 -17.24
CA LEU A 102 -37.27 -20.05 -16.08
C LEU A 102 -38.26 -21.22 -16.30
N PRO A 103 -38.93 -21.38 -17.46
CA PRO A 103 -39.80 -22.53 -17.71
C PRO A 103 -39.06 -23.87 -17.68
N GLU A 104 -37.84 -23.94 -18.21
CA GLU A 104 -37.00 -25.14 -18.17
C GLU A 104 -36.56 -25.44 -16.73
N ALA A 105 -36.18 -24.43 -15.97
CA ALA A 105 -35.83 -24.57 -14.56
C ALA A 105 -37.03 -25.02 -13.70
N LEU A 106 -38.23 -24.48 -13.94
CA LEU A 106 -39.47 -24.94 -13.31
C LEU A 106 -39.82 -26.36 -13.73
N GLY A 107 -39.60 -26.72 -15.00
CA GLY A 107 -39.76 -28.08 -15.50
C GLY A 107 -38.81 -29.06 -14.82
N ALA A 108 -37.54 -28.68 -14.66
CA ALA A 108 -36.53 -29.45 -13.94
C ALA A 108 -36.90 -29.61 -12.47
N LEU A 109 -37.34 -28.54 -11.80
CA LEU A 109 -37.85 -28.59 -10.41
C LEU A 109 -39.05 -29.52 -10.28
N LYS A 110 -40.00 -29.49 -11.21
CA LYS A 110 -41.14 -30.42 -11.25
C LYS A 110 -40.66 -31.86 -11.43
N GLY A 111 -39.68 -32.09 -12.31
CA GLY A 111 -39.00 -33.37 -12.50
C GLY A 111 -38.34 -33.86 -11.21
N LEU A 112 -37.55 -33.02 -10.56
CA LEU A 112 -36.89 -33.29 -9.28
C LEU A 112 -37.89 -33.57 -8.16
N THR A 113 -38.98 -32.81 -8.08
CA THR A 113 -40.06 -33.05 -7.10
C THR A 113 -40.76 -34.37 -7.36
N SER A 114 -41.02 -34.72 -8.63
CA SER A 114 -41.58 -36.02 -8.98
C SER A 114 -40.61 -37.17 -8.71
N HIS A 115 -39.30 -36.95 -8.92
CA HIS A 115 -38.24 -37.89 -8.55
C HIS A 115 -38.17 -38.07 -7.03
N TYR A 116 -38.14 -37.00 -6.23
CA TYR A 116 -38.20 -37.07 -4.77
C TYR A 116 -39.47 -37.76 -4.28
N ARG A 117 -40.62 -37.54 -4.92
CA ARG A 117 -41.87 -38.23 -4.58
C ARG A 117 -41.77 -39.72 -4.88
N TYR A 118 -41.27 -40.09 -6.06
CA TYR A 118 -41.05 -41.47 -6.46
C TYR A 118 -40.07 -42.18 -5.51
N MET A 119 -38.95 -41.50 -5.20
CA MET A 119 -37.97 -41.93 -4.22
C MET A 119 -38.63 -42.13 -2.86
N ALA A 120 -39.35 -41.14 -2.32
CA ALA A 120 -40.04 -41.26 -1.03
C ALA A 120 -41.03 -42.45 -0.99
N THR A 121 -41.67 -42.81 -2.11
CA THR A 121 -42.60 -43.95 -2.17
C THR A 121 -41.92 -45.31 -2.35
N GLU A 122 -40.83 -45.40 -3.12
CA GLU A 122 -40.17 -46.67 -3.44
C GLU A 122 -38.98 -46.99 -2.52
N MET A 123 -38.43 -45.98 -1.82
CA MET A 123 -37.17 -46.11 -1.04
C MET A 123 -37.26 -46.91 0.25
N ALA A 124 -38.46 -47.18 0.78
CA ALA A 124 -38.60 -48.11 1.90
C ALA A 124 -38.03 -49.51 1.59
N LYS A 125 -37.84 -49.84 0.30
CA LYS A 125 -37.26 -51.11 -0.18
C LYS A 125 -35.72 -51.16 -0.12
N PHE A 126 -35.03 -50.02 0.05
CA PHE A 126 -33.56 -49.92 -0.01
C PHE A 126 -32.94 -49.34 1.28
N LEU A 127 -33.53 -49.68 2.44
CA LEU A 127 -33.24 -49.10 3.78
C LEU A 127 -31.76 -48.89 4.13
N ALA A 128 -30.84 -49.79 3.76
CA ALA A 128 -29.41 -49.67 4.09
C ALA A 128 -28.60 -48.83 3.07
N PHE A 129 -29.03 -48.79 1.80
CA PHE A 129 -28.39 -47.99 0.75
C PHE A 129 -28.73 -46.49 0.93
N ASP A 130 -29.93 -46.19 1.44
CA ASP A 130 -30.46 -44.83 1.59
C ASP A 130 -29.79 -44.01 2.71
N VAL A 131 -29.59 -44.58 3.90
CA VAL A 131 -29.00 -43.84 5.04
C VAL A 131 -27.59 -43.36 4.71
N SER A 132 -26.79 -44.17 4.03
CA SER A 132 -25.43 -43.81 3.64
C SER A 132 -25.42 -42.75 2.52
N CYS A 133 -26.28 -42.89 1.50
CA CYS A 133 -26.38 -41.89 0.43
C CYS A 133 -26.88 -40.53 0.94
N ILE A 134 -27.92 -40.51 1.78
CA ILE A 134 -28.43 -39.28 2.40
C ILE A 134 -27.35 -38.63 3.26
N LYS A 135 -26.59 -39.40 4.05
CA LYS A 135 -25.47 -38.87 4.84
C LYS A 135 -24.38 -38.27 3.95
N VAL A 136 -23.99 -38.94 2.88
CA VAL A 136 -22.98 -38.42 1.94
C VAL A 136 -23.48 -37.16 1.22
N HIS A 137 -24.75 -37.13 0.82
CA HIS A 137 -25.35 -35.96 0.21
C HIS A 137 -25.42 -34.77 1.17
N ASN A 138 -25.93 -34.99 2.38
CA ASN A 138 -25.98 -33.96 3.42
C ASN A 138 -24.57 -33.49 3.79
N PHE A 139 -23.60 -34.40 3.86
CA PHE A 139 -22.20 -34.04 4.09
C PHE A 139 -21.64 -33.16 2.98
N ALA A 140 -21.92 -33.49 1.71
CA ALA A 140 -21.53 -32.65 0.57
C ALA A 140 -22.16 -31.26 0.62
N LEU A 141 -23.47 -31.16 0.92
CA LEU A 141 -24.16 -29.88 1.07
C LEU A 141 -23.59 -29.04 2.23
N LEU A 142 -23.25 -29.68 3.35
CA LEU A 142 -22.63 -29.03 4.50
C LEU A 142 -21.23 -28.50 4.13
N LEU A 143 -20.45 -29.26 3.36
CA LEU A 143 -19.14 -28.79 2.89
C LEU A 143 -19.27 -27.61 1.94
N GLU A 144 -20.17 -27.66 0.95
CA GLU A 144 -20.46 -26.54 0.03
C GLU A 144 -20.92 -25.29 0.79
N HIS A 145 -21.81 -25.45 1.79
CA HIS A 145 -22.22 -24.36 2.64
C HIS A 145 -21.03 -23.81 3.49
N GLY A 146 -20.17 -24.71 3.97
CA GLY A 146 -18.96 -24.39 4.71
C GLY A 146 -17.92 -23.64 3.88
N GLU A 147 -17.88 -23.83 2.55
CA GLU A 147 -17.02 -23.03 1.66
C GLU A 147 -17.45 -21.57 1.63
N ASN A 148 -18.75 -21.32 1.64
CA ASN A 148 -19.33 -19.98 1.54
C ASN A 148 -19.33 -19.22 2.87
N VAL A 149 -19.65 -19.91 3.96
CA VAL A 149 -19.88 -19.28 5.27
C VAL A 149 -18.70 -19.49 6.25
N GLY A 150 -17.84 -20.47 5.97
CA GLY A 150 -16.74 -20.88 6.82
C GLY A 150 -17.03 -22.19 7.56
N ILE A 151 -16.06 -23.11 7.54
CA ILE A 151 -16.12 -24.43 8.19
C ILE A 151 -16.51 -24.37 9.67
N PRO A 152 -16.04 -23.41 10.49
CA PRO A 152 -16.41 -23.36 11.91
C PRO A 152 -17.91 -23.32 12.18
N ARG A 153 -18.72 -22.82 11.24
CA ARG A 153 -20.20 -22.77 11.41
C ARG A 153 -20.88 -24.11 11.15
N VAL A 154 -20.26 -24.98 10.37
CA VAL A 154 -20.87 -26.23 9.90
C VAL A 154 -20.26 -27.45 10.61
N ILE A 155 -19.10 -27.28 11.23
CA ILE A 155 -18.31 -28.37 11.80
C ILE A 155 -19.05 -29.19 12.85
N GLU A 156 -19.84 -28.55 13.72
CA GLU A 156 -20.61 -29.25 14.75
C GLU A 156 -21.69 -30.15 14.13
N THR A 157 -22.36 -29.66 13.08
CA THR A 157 -23.35 -30.43 12.34
C THR A 157 -22.70 -31.62 11.62
N ILE A 158 -21.51 -31.42 11.03
CA ILE A 158 -20.73 -32.51 10.39
C ILE A 158 -20.34 -33.56 11.44
N ARG A 159 -19.89 -33.11 12.62
CA ARG A 159 -19.53 -33.98 13.75
C ARG A 159 -20.71 -34.87 14.17
N GLN A 160 -21.91 -34.30 14.24
CA GLN A 160 -23.13 -35.02 14.59
C GLN A 160 -23.65 -35.94 13.47
N LEU A 161 -23.45 -35.56 12.21
CA LEU A 161 -23.85 -36.38 11.07
C LEU A 161 -23.00 -37.67 10.97
N LEU A 162 -21.71 -37.56 11.30
CA LEU A 162 -20.70 -38.62 11.15
C LEU A 162 -20.09 -39.03 12.51
N ILE A 163 -20.94 -39.22 13.53
CA ILE A 163 -20.52 -39.61 14.90
C ILE A 163 -19.70 -40.90 14.93
N ALA A 164 -19.99 -41.84 14.01
CA ALA A 164 -19.30 -43.14 13.96
C ALA A 164 -17.89 -43.06 13.36
N GLU A 165 -17.49 -41.95 12.76
CA GLU A 165 -16.25 -41.85 11.97
C GLU A 165 -15.12 -41.16 12.76
N PRO A 166 -14.15 -41.91 13.31
CA PRO A 166 -13.15 -41.35 14.22
C PRO A 166 -12.25 -40.29 13.57
N LEU A 167 -11.94 -40.43 12.28
CA LEU A 167 -11.15 -39.44 11.55
C LEU A 167 -11.88 -38.09 11.47
N VAL A 168 -13.19 -38.13 11.20
CA VAL A 168 -14.03 -36.92 11.13
C VAL A 168 -14.13 -36.27 12.51
N GLN A 169 -14.27 -37.07 13.57
CA GLN A 169 -14.28 -36.54 14.94
C GLN A 169 -13.00 -35.77 15.26
N VAL A 170 -11.83 -36.34 14.97
CA VAL A 170 -10.53 -35.68 15.23
C VAL A 170 -10.41 -34.37 14.46
N VAL A 171 -10.82 -34.34 13.19
CA VAL A 171 -10.81 -33.12 12.37
C VAL A 171 -11.76 -32.07 12.94
N CYS A 172 -12.99 -32.47 13.28
CA CYS A 172 -13.96 -31.57 13.89
C CYS A 172 -13.47 -30.99 15.21
N ASP A 173 -12.91 -31.81 16.09
CA ASP A 173 -12.37 -31.36 17.38
C ASP A 173 -11.20 -30.39 17.20
N SER A 174 -10.34 -30.58 16.18
CA SER A 174 -9.26 -29.64 15.89
C SER A 174 -9.74 -28.23 15.54
N VAL A 175 -10.92 -28.12 14.90
CA VAL A 175 -11.54 -26.85 14.53
C VAL A 175 -12.35 -26.26 15.69
N ILE A 176 -13.07 -27.10 16.44
CA ILE A 176 -13.88 -26.66 17.59
C ILE A 176 -12.99 -26.10 18.70
N ASN A 177 -11.79 -26.65 18.87
CA ASN A 177 -10.82 -26.18 19.88
C ASN A 177 -10.09 -24.89 19.48
N ILE A 178 -10.41 -24.28 18.32
CA ILE A 178 -9.86 -22.97 17.95
C ILE A 178 -10.41 -21.92 18.92
N PRO A 179 -9.55 -21.08 19.54
CA PRO A 179 -10.01 -19.99 20.40
C PRO A 179 -10.91 -19.02 19.63
N ALA A 180 -12.09 -18.71 20.17
CA ALA A 180 -13.08 -17.83 19.54
C ALA A 180 -12.58 -16.40 19.30
N ASP A 181 -11.56 -15.98 20.05
CA ASP A 181 -10.99 -14.62 19.99
C ASP A 181 -10.03 -14.40 18.82
N VAL A 182 -9.66 -15.46 18.08
CA VAL A 182 -8.71 -15.36 16.97
C VAL A 182 -9.46 -15.21 15.66
N SER A 183 -9.45 -14.01 15.09
CA SER A 183 -9.87 -13.80 13.70
C SER A 183 -8.85 -14.44 12.74
N SER A 184 -9.32 -15.31 11.85
CA SER A 184 -8.49 -15.94 10.82
C SER A 184 -8.67 -15.25 9.46
N PRO A 185 -7.59 -15.14 8.66
CA PRO A 185 -7.69 -14.79 7.24
C PRO A 185 -8.59 -15.79 6.50
N ARG A 186 -9.20 -15.36 5.40
CA ARG A 186 -10.08 -16.20 4.56
C ARG A 186 -9.34 -16.86 3.39
N SER A 187 -8.15 -16.39 3.06
CA SER A 187 -7.38 -16.89 1.92
C SER A 187 -5.87 -16.80 2.16
N ILE A 188 -5.12 -17.55 1.33
CA ILE A 188 -3.66 -17.47 1.30
C ILE A 188 -3.21 -16.05 0.92
N GLY A 189 -3.94 -15.36 0.02
CA GLY A 189 -3.65 -13.98 -0.36
C GLY A 189 -3.74 -13.01 0.81
N GLU A 190 -4.75 -13.16 1.68
CA GLU A 190 -4.87 -12.36 2.91
C GLU A 190 -3.77 -12.72 3.94
N CYS A 191 -3.41 -14.00 4.06
CA CYS A 191 -2.27 -14.41 4.89
C CYS A 191 -0.96 -13.78 4.38
N SER A 192 -0.75 -13.76 3.06
CA SER A 192 0.42 -13.19 2.42
C SER A 192 0.50 -11.67 2.59
N SER A 193 -0.60 -10.94 2.38
CA SER A 193 -0.59 -9.49 2.49
C SER A 193 -0.35 -9.03 3.94
N SER A 194 -0.97 -9.71 4.90
CA SER A 194 -0.74 -9.45 6.33
C SER A 194 0.68 -9.85 6.76
N PHE A 195 1.24 -10.95 6.23
CA PHE A 195 2.62 -11.34 6.49
C PHE A 195 3.63 -10.28 6.02
N VAL A 196 3.47 -9.83 4.77
CA VAL A 196 4.31 -8.79 4.17
C VAL A 196 4.25 -7.52 5.02
N PHE A 197 3.04 -7.08 5.40
CA PHE A 197 2.86 -5.92 6.25
C PHE A 197 3.59 -6.07 7.60
N CYS A 198 3.39 -7.17 8.32
CA CYS A 198 4.06 -7.39 9.61
C CYS A 198 5.60 -7.43 9.48
N MET A 199 6.12 -8.00 8.39
CA MET A 199 7.56 -8.02 8.12
C MET A 199 8.10 -6.63 7.77
N GLU A 200 7.38 -5.83 6.97
CA GLU A 200 7.75 -4.46 6.63
C GLU A 200 7.77 -3.55 7.88
N GLU A 201 6.76 -3.67 8.75
CA GLU A 201 6.73 -2.95 10.03
C GLU A 201 7.88 -3.36 10.96
N LEU A 202 8.23 -4.66 10.98
CA LEU A 202 9.37 -5.15 11.75
C LEU A 202 10.70 -4.59 11.21
N ASP A 203 10.90 -4.60 9.89
CA ASP A 203 12.10 -4.04 9.27
C ASP A 203 12.24 -2.55 9.59
N GLN A 204 11.15 -1.78 9.43
CA GLN A 204 11.15 -0.34 9.76
C GLN A 204 11.46 -0.09 11.24
N ALA A 205 10.91 -0.90 12.14
CA ALA A 205 11.19 -0.80 13.57
C ALA A 205 12.66 -1.09 13.88
N ILE A 206 13.25 -2.11 13.24
CA ILE A 206 14.66 -2.47 13.39
C ILE A 206 15.55 -1.36 12.82
N GLU A 207 15.28 -0.86 11.62
CA GLU A 207 16.03 0.24 11.02
C GLU A 207 16.01 1.48 11.90
N ALA A 208 14.84 1.85 12.42
CA ALA A 208 14.69 2.99 13.33
C ALA A 208 15.46 2.78 14.66
N ALA A 209 15.47 1.56 15.21
CA ALA A 209 16.22 1.23 16.41
C ALA A 209 17.75 1.26 16.16
N VAL A 210 18.21 0.78 15.00
CA VAL A 210 19.62 0.84 14.58
C VAL A 210 20.05 2.30 14.42
N LEU A 211 19.23 3.14 13.78
CA LEU A 211 19.51 4.58 13.64
C LEU A 211 19.62 5.26 15.00
N ARG A 212 18.67 5.03 15.91
CA ARG A 212 18.72 5.54 17.29
C ARG A 212 20.01 5.11 18.02
N TYR A 213 20.44 3.86 17.83
CA TYR A 213 21.66 3.36 18.44
C TYR A 213 22.92 4.01 17.86
N VAL A 214 22.98 4.20 16.54
CA VAL A 214 24.09 4.88 15.87
C VAL A 214 24.18 6.34 16.32
N ASP A 215 23.04 7.04 16.41
CA ASP A 215 22.98 8.42 16.89
C ASP A 215 23.45 8.50 18.36
N PHE A 216 22.95 7.61 19.22
CA PHE A 216 23.40 7.50 20.62
C PHE A 216 24.91 7.24 20.74
N GLN A 217 25.48 6.37 19.90
CA GLN A 217 26.93 6.16 19.86
C GLN A 217 27.71 7.36 19.33
N SER A 218 27.15 8.14 18.40
CA SER A 218 27.81 9.35 17.91
C SER A 218 27.84 10.46 18.96
N ASP A 219 26.77 10.61 19.75
CA ASP A 219 26.64 11.65 20.77
C ASP A 219 27.37 11.32 22.08
N HIS A 220 27.48 10.03 22.45
CA HIS A 220 28.09 9.58 23.70
C HIS A 220 29.38 8.75 23.55
N GLY A 221 29.84 8.47 22.32
CA GLY A 221 30.96 7.57 22.04
C GLY A 221 32.34 8.12 22.45
N THR A 222 32.65 8.04 23.75
CA THR A 222 34.00 8.27 24.29
C THR A 222 34.86 7.00 24.38
N LYS A 223 34.32 5.78 24.21
CA LYS A 223 35.12 4.54 24.07
C LYS A 223 34.36 3.47 23.26
N ALA A 224 34.89 3.05 22.11
CA ALA A 224 34.42 1.85 21.40
C ALA A 224 35.51 0.77 21.47
N PRO A 225 35.24 -0.42 22.05
CA PRO A 225 36.23 -1.50 22.15
C PRO A 225 36.28 -2.49 20.98
N ASN A 226 35.49 -2.34 19.90
CA ASN A 226 35.46 -3.32 18.80
C ASN A 226 35.57 -2.70 17.39
N ALA A 227 36.39 -3.32 16.54
CA ALA A 227 36.71 -2.89 15.17
C ALA A 227 35.51 -2.75 14.22
N ILE A 228 34.40 -3.43 14.51
CA ILE A 228 33.13 -3.28 13.76
C ILE A 228 32.58 -1.84 13.91
N CYS A 229 32.74 -1.23 15.09
CA CYS A 229 32.29 0.13 15.36
C CYS A 229 33.12 1.19 14.62
N ASP A 230 34.42 0.98 14.46
CA ASP A 230 35.27 1.86 13.65
C ASP A 230 34.89 1.79 12.16
N GLY A 231 34.49 0.62 11.68
CA GLY A 231 33.95 0.45 10.32
C GLY A 231 32.68 1.27 10.10
N VAL A 232 31.75 1.26 11.05
CA VAL A 232 30.50 2.04 10.96
C VAL A 232 30.75 3.54 11.11
N ARG A 233 31.68 3.97 11.98
CA ARG A 233 32.11 5.38 12.07
C ARG A 233 32.76 5.85 10.78
N LYS A 234 33.63 5.05 10.15
CA LYS A 234 34.18 5.36 8.83
C LYS A 234 33.06 5.52 7.81
N LEU A 235 32.13 4.58 7.71
CA LEU A 235 31.01 4.66 6.78
C LEU A 235 30.09 5.87 7.02
N THR A 236 29.78 6.22 8.27
CA THR A 236 28.96 7.42 8.58
C THR A 236 29.73 8.72 8.34
N SER A 237 31.04 8.75 8.60
CA SER A 237 31.89 9.90 8.28
C SER A 237 32.07 10.08 6.77
N GLU A 238 32.23 8.99 6.02
CA GLU A 238 32.26 8.98 4.56
C GLU A 238 30.89 9.33 3.97
N ALA A 239 29.78 8.90 4.59
CA ALA A 239 28.43 9.27 4.16
C ALA A 239 28.10 10.75 4.41
N LYS A 240 28.63 11.36 5.49
CA LYS A 240 28.53 12.81 5.72
C LYS A 240 29.43 13.61 4.76
N LEU A 241 30.51 13.02 4.26
CA LEU A 241 31.44 13.65 3.31
C LEU A 241 31.08 13.43 1.83
N ASN A 242 30.32 12.40 1.51
CA ASN A 242 29.79 12.20 0.16
C ASN A 242 28.61 13.14 -0.06
N THR A 243 28.92 14.33 -0.58
CA THR A 243 28.02 15.16 -1.37
C THR A 243 27.57 14.34 -2.59
N PHE A 244 26.66 13.40 -2.38
CA PHE A 244 26.04 12.66 -3.46
C PHE A 244 25.45 13.68 -4.44
N SER A 245 25.81 13.54 -5.71
CA SER A 245 25.17 14.34 -6.75
C SER A 245 23.67 14.05 -6.73
N LYS A 246 22.83 14.96 -7.26
CA LYS A 246 21.39 14.69 -7.37
C LYS A 246 21.11 13.34 -8.05
N GLY A 247 21.96 12.94 -8.99
CA GLY A 247 21.90 11.64 -9.67
C GLY A 247 22.17 10.47 -8.72
N ASP A 248 23.19 10.55 -7.86
CA ASP A 248 23.50 9.46 -6.92
C ASP A 248 22.41 9.30 -5.85
N ILE A 249 21.80 10.39 -5.39
CA ILE A 249 20.66 10.35 -4.46
C ILE A 249 19.47 9.64 -5.11
N ILE A 250 19.17 9.96 -6.38
CA ILE A 250 18.08 9.31 -7.12
C ILE A 250 18.40 7.83 -7.32
N MET A 251 19.60 7.50 -7.78
CA MET A 251 20.03 6.12 -7.99
C MET A 251 19.99 5.31 -6.69
N GLN A 252 20.41 5.89 -5.55
CA GLN A 252 20.33 5.21 -4.25
C GLN A 252 18.88 4.98 -3.82
N LYS A 253 17.98 5.94 -4.07
CA LYS A 253 16.53 5.78 -3.81
C LYS A 253 15.92 4.70 -4.69
N GLU A 254 16.25 4.66 -5.98
CA GLU A 254 15.78 3.63 -6.91
C GLU A 254 16.32 2.24 -6.53
N GLN A 255 17.60 2.15 -6.12
CA GLN A 255 18.16 0.89 -5.62
C GLN A 255 17.48 0.41 -4.34
N ARG A 256 17.16 1.31 -3.41
CA ARG A 256 16.38 0.95 -2.21
C ARG A 256 14.98 0.50 -2.59
N ALA A 257 14.27 1.27 -3.40
CA ALA A 257 12.93 0.90 -3.87
C ALA A 257 12.91 -0.44 -4.62
N LEU A 258 13.93 -0.74 -5.42
CA LEU A 258 14.07 -2.02 -6.09
C LEU A 258 14.33 -3.16 -5.09
N ARG A 259 15.19 -2.95 -4.08
CA ARG A 259 15.40 -3.94 -3.02
C ARG A 259 14.11 -4.20 -2.24
N ASP A 260 13.38 -3.16 -1.89
CA ASP A 260 12.11 -3.26 -1.17
C ASP A 260 11.08 -4.02 -2.00
N LEU A 261 10.98 -3.75 -3.30
CA LEU A 261 10.12 -4.47 -4.23
C LEU A 261 10.51 -5.94 -4.34
N LEU A 262 11.79 -6.25 -4.48
CA LEU A 262 12.29 -7.63 -4.53
C LEU A 262 12.09 -8.38 -3.22
N LEU A 263 12.24 -7.71 -2.07
CA LEU A 263 11.97 -8.28 -0.75
C LEU A 263 10.48 -8.57 -0.58
N ARG A 264 9.63 -7.64 -1.00
CA ARG A 264 8.18 -7.80 -0.98
C ARG A 264 7.73 -8.96 -1.85
N ASP A 265 8.27 -9.07 -3.06
CA ASP A 265 7.99 -10.18 -3.98
C ASP A 265 8.41 -11.54 -3.38
N ARG A 266 9.61 -11.62 -2.79
CA ARG A 266 10.10 -12.83 -2.09
C ARG A 266 9.29 -13.21 -0.85
N ARG A 267 8.58 -12.26 -0.24
CA ARG A 267 7.75 -12.50 0.95
C ARG A 267 6.31 -12.88 0.58
N GLN A 268 5.94 -12.87 -0.69
CA GLN A 268 4.62 -13.33 -1.09
C GLN A 268 4.48 -14.84 -0.85
N LEU A 269 3.37 -15.22 -0.25
CA LEU A 269 3.03 -16.60 0.04
C LEU A 269 1.99 -17.04 -0.98
N HIS A 270 2.28 -18.10 -1.73
CA HIS A 270 1.40 -18.59 -2.79
C HIS A 270 0.71 -19.90 -2.41
N THR A 271 1.36 -20.71 -1.58
CA THR A 271 0.90 -22.05 -1.22
C THR A 271 0.76 -22.22 0.29
N THR A 272 0.11 -23.31 0.70
CA THR A 272 0.04 -23.71 2.12
C THR A 272 1.41 -24.14 2.66
N GLU A 273 2.32 -24.61 1.80
CA GLU A 273 3.70 -24.94 2.17
C GLU A 273 4.54 -23.70 2.43
N ASP A 274 4.37 -22.65 1.61
CA ASP A 274 4.99 -21.34 1.84
C ASP A 274 4.54 -20.78 3.18
N LEU A 275 3.24 -20.90 3.50
CA LEU A 275 2.69 -20.45 4.78
C LEU A 275 3.29 -21.22 5.97
N ARG A 276 3.43 -22.55 5.87
CA ARG A 276 4.10 -23.35 6.91
C ARG A 276 5.57 -22.94 7.10
N SER A 277 6.26 -22.66 6.00
CA SER A 277 7.66 -22.19 6.03
C SER A 277 7.77 -20.81 6.66
N ALA A 278 6.85 -19.90 6.32
CA ALA A 278 6.76 -18.56 6.90
C ALA A 278 6.47 -18.61 8.41
N LEU A 279 5.61 -19.52 8.89
CA LEU A 279 5.36 -19.71 10.33
C LEU A 279 6.64 -20.10 11.09
N LYS A 280 7.46 -21.00 10.52
CA LYS A 280 8.76 -21.40 11.09
C LYS A 280 9.78 -20.26 11.03
N TYR A 281 9.78 -19.51 9.93
CA TYR A 281 10.64 -18.34 9.79
C TYR A 281 10.32 -17.28 10.85
N VAL A 282 9.03 -16.98 11.06
CA VAL A 282 8.54 -16.05 12.09
C VAL A 282 8.93 -16.51 13.50
N GLU A 283 8.87 -17.81 13.78
CA GLU A 283 9.38 -18.37 15.03
C GLU A 283 10.87 -18.08 15.22
N THR A 284 11.69 -18.39 14.21
CA THR A 284 13.14 -18.18 14.25
C THR A 284 13.48 -16.71 14.47
N VAL A 285 12.85 -15.80 13.72
CA VAL A 285 13.03 -14.34 13.88
C VAL A 285 12.60 -13.89 15.27
N SER A 286 11.46 -14.39 15.76
CA SER A 286 10.96 -14.05 17.09
C SER A 286 11.91 -14.51 18.19
N ASP A 287 12.51 -15.68 18.05
CA ASP A 287 13.48 -16.22 19.01
C ASP A 287 14.78 -15.39 18.97
N GLU A 288 15.29 -15.09 17.78
CA GLU A 288 16.49 -14.25 17.59
C GLU A 288 16.38 -12.87 18.25
N LEU A 289 15.19 -12.26 18.19
CA LEU A 289 14.87 -10.99 18.84
C LEU A 289 14.60 -11.12 20.35
N CYS A 290 14.35 -12.33 20.84
CA CYS A 290 14.12 -12.62 22.26
C CYS A 290 15.41 -12.87 23.04
N TYR A 291 16.50 -13.23 22.36
CA TYR A 291 17.79 -13.52 22.99
C TYR A 291 18.43 -12.26 23.58
N GLU A 292 18.08 -11.94 24.84
CA GLU A 292 18.73 -10.95 25.71
C GLU A 292 20.07 -11.48 26.27
N ASN A 293 20.88 -12.18 25.47
CA ASN A 293 22.22 -12.54 25.92
C ASN A 293 23.07 -11.26 25.95
N ALA A 294 23.28 -10.72 27.15
CA ALA A 294 24.12 -9.56 27.44
C ALA A 294 25.58 -9.65 26.94
N LYS A 295 25.98 -10.79 26.38
CA LYS A 295 27.31 -11.01 25.78
C LYS A 295 27.37 -10.70 24.29
N ASP A 296 26.25 -10.72 23.58
CA ASP A 296 26.21 -10.34 22.16
C ASP A 296 26.11 -8.82 22.04
N GLY A 297 26.93 -8.25 21.15
CA GLY A 297 27.26 -6.82 21.09
C GLY A 297 26.08 -5.86 21.29
N GLY A 298 26.36 -4.72 21.94
CA GLY A 298 25.35 -3.76 22.42
C GLY A 298 24.30 -3.28 21.41
N LEU A 299 24.54 -3.43 20.10
CA LEU A 299 23.53 -3.18 19.06
C LEU A 299 22.34 -4.16 19.17
N LYS A 300 22.60 -5.47 19.28
CA LYS A 300 21.53 -6.48 19.31
C LYS A 300 20.63 -6.28 20.53
N ALA A 301 21.24 -6.04 21.70
CA ALA A 301 20.53 -5.72 22.92
C ALA A 301 19.73 -4.41 22.84
N SER A 302 20.25 -3.39 22.15
CA SER A 302 19.53 -2.14 21.92
C SER A 302 18.33 -2.32 21.01
N VAL A 303 18.46 -3.12 19.94
CA VAL A 303 17.36 -3.41 19.01
C VAL A 303 16.28 -4.27 19.68
N SER A 304 16.66 -5.33 20.39
CA SER A 304 15.70 -6.18 21.11
C SER A 304 15.01 -5.46 22.27
N GLY A 305 15.70 -4.48 22.88
CA GLY A 305 15.16 -3.65 23.95
C GLY A 305 14.19 -2.56 23.47
N ASP A 306 14.22 -2.20 22.19
CA ASP A 306 13.43 -1.11 21.62
C ASP A 306 11.92 -1.43 21.64
N THR A 307 11.12 -0.47 22.08
CA THR A 307 9.66 -0.67 22.23
C THR A 307 8.96 -0.89 20.91
N ALA A 308 9.40 -0.24 19.82
CA ALA A 308 8.81 -0.41 18.50
C ALA A 308 9.07 -1.82 17.97
N VAL A 309 10.28 -2.35 18.18
CA VAL A 309 10.65 -3.72 17.79
C VAL A 309 9.85 -4.74 18.59
N LYS A 310 9.64 -4.53 19.89
CA LYS A 310 8.78 -5.40 20.72
C LYS A 310 7.35 -5.43 20.22
N VAL A 311 6.76 -4.27 19.89
CA VAL A 311 5.39 -4.19 19.35
C VAL A 311 5.29 -4.88 17.99
N ALA A 312 6.23 -4.63 17.07
CA ALA A 312 6.24 -5.27 15.75
C ALA A 312 6.39 -6.79 15.86
N ARG A 313 7.22 -7.27 16.80
CA ARG A 313 7.36 -8.69 17.11
C ARG A 313 6.06 -9.28 17.67
N GLU A 314 5.38 -8.59 18.57
CA GLU A 314 4.07 -9.04 19.09
C GLU A 314 3.04 -9.15 17.98
N GLN A 315 3.00 -8.19 17.05
CA GLN A 315 2.13 -8.25 15.85
C GLN A 315 2.46 -9.45 14.96
N LEU A 316 3.75 -9.73 14.75
CA LEU A 316 4.22 -10.90 14.00
C LEU A 316 3.79 -12.23 14.68
N LEU A 317 3.82 -12.30 16.01
CA LEU A 317 3.34 -13.46 16.77
C LEU A 317 1.81 -13.60 16.72
N LEU A 318 1.07 -12.49 16.69
CA LEU A 318 -0.38 -12.51 16.46
C LEU A 318 -0.72 -13.00 15.06
N TRP A 319 0.00 -12.52 14.04
CA TRP A 319 -0.10 -13.04 12.67
C TRP A 319 0.18 -14.54 12.61
N ARG A 320 1.23 -15.01 13.31
CA ARG A 320 1.55 -16.43 13.38
C ARG A 320 0.37 -17.25 13.92
N LYS A 321 -0.27 -16.79 14.99
CA LYS A 321 -1.43 -17.46 15.59
C LYS A 321 -2.62 -17.49 14.62
N SER A 322 -2.96 -16.36 13.98
CA SER A 322 -4.07 -16.29 13.04
C SER A 322 -3.84 -17.12 11.77
N ALA A 323 -2.62 -17.13 11.26
CA ALA A 323 -2.22 -17.97 10.12
C ALA A 323 -2.23 -19.47 10.46
N ALA A 324 -1.83 -19.86 11.68
CA ALA A 324 -1.94 -21.24 12.14
C ALA A 324 -3.41 -21.70 12.21
N VAL A 325 -4.31 -20.84 12.68
CA VAL A 325 -5.75 -21.12 12.68
C VAL A 325 -6.29 -21.29 11.26
N PHE A 326 -5.89 -20.43 10.32
CA PHE A 326 -6.24 -20.58 8.91
C PHE A 326 -5.75 -21.93 8.34
N LEU A 327 -4.53 -22.35 8.64
CA LEU A 327 -4.02 -23.65 8.19
C LEU A 327 -4.83 -24.82 8.75
N VAL A 328 -5.24 -24.78 10.02
CA VAL A 328 -6.09 -25.83 10.61
C VAL A 328 -7.44 -25.90 9.90
N GLN A 329 -8.06 -24.75 9.64
CA GLN A 329 -9.34 -24.69 8.92
C GLN A 329 -9.21 -25.19 7.48
N GLN A 330 -8.14 -24.81 6.78
CA GLN A 330 -7.86 -25.25 5.42
C GLN A 330 -7.57 -26.75 5.35
N GLN A 331 -6.78 -27.28 6.29
CA GLN A 331 -6.52 -28.70 6.40
C GLN A 331 -7.80 -29.49 6.72
N ALA A 332 -8.65 -28.98 7.61
CA ALA A 332 -9.95 -29.60 7.88
C ALA A 332 -10.81 -29.63 6.63
N LYS A 333 -10.82 -28.56 5.83
CA LYS A 333 -11.50 -28.51 4.52
C LYS A 333 -11.04 -29.62 3.59
N GLU A 334 -9.73 -29.72 3.42
CA GLU A 334 -9.10 -30.68 2.50
C GLU A 334 -9.36 -32.12 2.94
N VAL A 335 -9.22 -32.42 4.23
CA VAL A 335 -9.46 -33.77 4.77
C VAL A 335 -10.93 -34.15 4.66
N LEU A 336 -11.86 -33.25 5.04
CA LEU A 336 -13.29 -33.53 4.94
C LEU A 336 -13.74 -33.67 3.47
N GLY A 337 -13.22 -32.83 2.57
CA GLY A 337 -13.46 -32.94 1.14
C GLY A 337 -12.94 -34.25 0.55
N ALA A 338 -11.71 -34.64 0.88
CA ALA A 338 -11.14 -35.92 0.46
C ALA A 338 -11.94 -37.10 1.04
N TYR A 339 -12.39 -37.00 2.29
CA TYR A 339 -13.23 -38.02 2.92
C TYR A 339 -14.60 -38.14 2.25
N GLN A 340 -15.22 -37.02 1.86
CA GLN A 340 -16.48 -37.01 1.11
C GLN A 340 -16.34 -37.72 -0.24
N LEU A 341 -15.25 -37.46 -0.96
CA LEU A 341 -14.94 -38.13 -2.23
C LEU A 341 -14.73 -39.62 -2.02
N LEU A 342 -13.98 -40.02 -0.99
CA LEU A 342 -13.75 -41.42 -0.66
C LEU A 342 -15.07 -42.14 -0.32
N LEU A 343 -15.94 -41.53 0.48
CA LEU A 343 -17.27 -42.08 0.76
C LEU A 343 -18.10 -42.23 -0.51
N ALA A 344 -18.14 -41.21 -1.37
CA ALA A 344 -18.86 -41.27 -2.64
C ALA A 344 -18.30 -42.38 -3.57
N GLU A 345 -16.98 -42.55 -3.63
CA GLU A 345 -16.35 -43.66 -4.37
C GLU A 345 -16.73 -45.03 -3.79
N THR A 346 -16.74 -45.19 -2.47
CA THR A 346 -17.09 -46.48 -1.85
C THR A 346 -18.55 -46.86 -2.09
N LEU A 347 -19.46 -45.90 -2.20
CA LEU A 347 -20.87 -46.14 -2.52
C LEU A 347 -21.09 -46.46 -4.00
N THR A 348 -20.23 -45.97 -4.89
CA THR A 348 -20.35 -46.17 -6.34
C THR A 348 -19.56 -47.37 -6.86
N LYS A 349 -18.52 -47.81 -6.15
CA LYS A 349 -17.81 -49.07 -6.41
C LYS A 349 -18.76 -50.24 -6.09
N THR A 350 -19.51 -50.64 -7.11
CA THR A 350 -20.26 -51.90 -7.12
C THR A 350 -19.27 -53.07 -7.08
N ASN A 351 -19.59 -54.11 -6.29
CA ASN A 351 -18.88 -55.38 -6.34
C ASN A 351 -18.89 -55.88 -7.80
N SER A 352 -17.75 -55.77 -8.47
CA SER A 352 -17.42 -56.60 -9.63
C SER A 352 -16.94 -57.93 -9.08
N GLY A 353 -17.89 -58.71 -8.60
CA GLY A 353 -17.77 -60.04 -8.00
C GLY A 353 -19.15 -60.48 -7.56
#